data_AF-A0A8T6YJN5-F1
#
_entry.id   AF-A0A8T6YJN5-F1
#
_cell.length_a   1.000
_cell.length_b   1.000
_cell.length_c   1.000
_cell.angle_alpha   90.00
_cell.angle_beta   90.00
_cell.angle_gamma   90.00
#
_symmetry.space_group_name_H-M   'P 1'
#
loop_
_entity.id
_entity.type
_entity.pdbx_description
1 polymer ?
#
loop_
_entity_poly.entity_id
_entity_poly.type
_entity_poly.pdbx_seq_one_letter_code
_entity_poly.pdbx_strand_id
1 'polypeptide(L)' 'MILVQYAIKKYENEETVIEKLKTILSEKDIQRNIDTLIGTQRVRRIGPEILQNNESHTEIPDLPDNLKPIVDQL' A
#
# COMPACT_ATOMS: atom_id res chain seq x y z
N MET A 1 6.22 -1.46 -4.02
CA MET A 1 5.99 -1.87 -2.61
C MET A 1 5.84 -0.69 -1.65
N ILE A 2 6.82 0.21 -1.48
CA ILE A 2 6.72 1.28 -0.46
C ILE A 2 5.51 2.21 -0.66
N LEU A 3 5.28 2.68 -1.90
CA LEU A 3 4.11 3.50 -2.25
C LEU A 3 2.78 2.81 -1.92
N VAL A 4 2.72 1.47 -2.07
CA VAL A 4 1.52 0.68 -1.78
C VAL A 4 1.25 0.61 -0.28
N GLN A 5 2.28 0.40 0.55
CA GLN A 5 2.12 0.43 2.01
C GLN A 5 1.67 1.80 2.52
N TYR A 6 2.22 2.88 1.96
CA TYR A 6 1.80 4.25 2.30
C TYR A 6 0.37 4.57 1.83
N ALA A 7 -0.02 4.11 0.64
CA ALA A 7 -1.41 4.23 0.18
C ALA A 7 -2.38 3.44 1.08
N ILE A 8 -2.03 2.20 1.45
CA ILE A 8 -2.81 1.39 2.40
C ILE A 8 -2.93 2.10 3.76
N LYS A 9 -1.86 2.71 4.26
CA LYS A 9 -1.89 3.49 5.50
C LYS A 9 -2.86 4.67 5.46
N LYS A 10 -3.05 5.27 4.28
CA LYS A 10 -3.92 6.45 4.08
C LYS A 10 -5.39 6.07 3.84
N TYR A 11 -5.65 4.96 3.14
CA TYR A 11 -6.98 4.65 2.61
C TYR A 11 -7.61 3.38 3.16
N GLU A 12 -6.81 2.39 3.59
CA GLU A 12 -7.21 1.06 4.11
C GLU A 12 -8.07 0.18 3.18
N ASN A 13 -9.04 0.74 2.46
CA ASN A 13 -9.87 0.04 1.49
C ASN A 13 -9.08 -0.27 0.20
N GLU A 14 -9.08 -1.54 -0.20
CA GLU A 14 -8.30 -2.04 -1.33
C GLU A 14 -8.67 -1.40 -2.66
N GLU A 15 -9.97 -1.26 -2.97
CA GLU A 15 -10.43 -0.65 -4.21
C GLU A 15 -9.96 0.80 -4.30
N THR A 16 -10.09 1.55 -3.20
CA THR A 16 -9.61 2.94 -3.10
C THR A 16 -8.09 3.02 -3.28
N VAL A 17 -7.32 2.11 -2.67
CA VAL A 17 -5.86 2.03 -2.85
C VAL A 17 -5.49 1.81 -4.32
N ILE A 18 -6.18 0.88 -4.99
CA ILE A 18 -5.96 0.56 -6.40
C ILE A 18 -6.29 1.78 -7.27
N GLU A 19 -7.47 2.37 -7.10
CA GLU A 19 -7.93 3.57 -7.81
C GLU A 19 -6.91 4.72 -7.74
N LYS A 20 -6.41 5.02 -6.53
CA LYS A 20 -5.44 6.11 -6.33
C LYS A 20 -4.09 5.82 -6.98
N LEU A 21 -3.60 4.59 -6.84
CA LEU A 21 -2.30 4.20 -7.36
C LEU A 21 -2.28 3.98 -8.88
N LYS A 22 -3.42 3.76 -9.54
CA LYS A 22 -3.54 3.60 -11.00
C LYS A 22 -2.98 4.78 -11.79
N THR A 23 -2.90 5.96 -11.18
CA THR A 23 -2.29 7.16 -11.78
C THR A 23 -0.76 7.08 -11.88
N ILE A 24 -0.12 6.15 -11.15
CA ILE A 24 1.34 6.04 -10.99
C ILE A 24 1.86 4.66 -11.40
N LEU A 25 1.09 3.60 -11.15
CA LEU A 25 1.48 2.20 -11.37
C LEU A 25 0.39 1.46 -12.16
N SER A 26 0.78 0.40 -12.87
CA SER A 26 -0.21 -0.49 -13.48
C SER A 26 -1.01 -1.23 -12.41
N GLU A 27 -2.30 -1.49 -12.67
CA GLU A 27 -3.17 -2.25 -11.78
C GLU A 27 -2.55 -3.61 -11.41
N LYS A 28 -2.04 -4.34 -12.42
CA LYS A 28 -1.33 -5.60 -12.24
C LYS A 28 -0.16 -5.50 -11.24
N ASP A 29 0.63 -4.44 -11.32
CA ASP A 29 1.74 -4.23 -10.39
C ASP A 29 1.24 -3.87 -8.98
N ILE A 30 0.14 -3.13 -8.86
CA ILE A 30 -0.49 -2.81 -7.57
C ILE A 30 -0.96 -4.10 -6.89
N GLN A 31 -1.76 -4.94 -7.56
CA GLN A 31 -2.20 -6.21 -6.98
C GLN A 31 -1.02 -7.12 -6.62
N ARG A 32 -0.04 -7.27 -7.51
CA ARG A 32 1.16 -8.07 -7.20
C ARG A 32 1.89 -7.56 -5.96
N ASN A 33 1.98 -6.25 -5.78
CA ASN A 33 2.57 -5.66 -4.58
C ASN A 33 1.72 -5.96 -3.34
N ILE A 34 0.40 -5.84 -3.40
CA ILE A 34 -0.53 -6.18 -2.30
C ILE A 34 -0.35 -7.66 -1.91
N ASP A 35 -0.40 -8.58 -2.88
CA ASP A 35 -0.20 -10.01 -2.65
C ASP A 35 1.15 -10.31 -2.00
N THR A 36 2.21 -9.65 -2.48
CA THR A 36 3.55 -9.79 -1.89
C THR A 36 3.59 -9.25 -0.46
N LEU A 37 2.95 -8.12 -0.18
CA LEU A 37 2.90 -7.52 1.16
C LEU A 37 2.10 -8.40 2.13
N ILE A 38 1.01 -9.02 1.67
CA ILE A 38 0.24 -9.99 2.46
C ILE A 38 1.05 -11.27 2.69
N GLY A 39 1.62 -11.84 1.63
CA GLY A 39 2.43 -13.07 1.70
C GLY A 39 3.70 -12.93 2.55
N THR A 40 4.22 -11.71 2.66
CA THR A 40 5.36 -11.38 3.55
C THR A 40 4.93 -10.85 4.93
N GLN A 41 3.64 -10.92 5.25
CA GLN A 41 3.06 -10.48 6.52
C GLN A 41 3.33 -9.01 6.87
N ARG A 42 3.64 -8.16 5.89
CA ARG A 42 3.78 -6.71 6.07
C ARG A 42 2.44 -5.98 6.06
N VAL A 43 1.46 -6.56 5.37
CA VAL A 43 0.06 -6.11 5.35
C VAL A 43 -0.82 -7.30 5.71
N ARG A 44 -1.96 -7.06 6.34
CA ARG A 44 -3.01 -8.05 6.58
C ARG A 44 -4.34 -7.58 6.01
N ARG A 45 -5.20 -8.53 5.65
CA ARG A 45 -6.59 -8.30 5.30
C ARG A 45 -7.45 -8.53 6.55
N ILE A 46 -8.10 -7.48 7.06
CA ILE A 46 -8.93 -7.53 8.29
C ILE A 46 -10.44 -7.57 8.01
N GLY A 47 -10.82 -7.40 6.74
CA GLY A 47 -12.18 -7.55 6.26
C GLY A 47 -12.17 -7.86 4.76
N PRO A 48 -13.33 -8.07 4.12
CA PRO A 48 -13.40 -8.45 2.71
C PRO A 48 -12.57 -7.55 1.79
N GLU A 49 -12.52 -6.25 2.07
CA GLU A 49 -11.82 -5.24 1.25
C GLU A 49 -10.89 -4.34 2.07
N ILE A 50 -10.67 -4.64 3.35
CA ILE A 50 -9.91 -3.78 4.26
C ILE A 50 -8.51 -4.35 4.47
N LEU A 51 -7.52 -3.57 4.06
CA LEU A 51 -6.09 -3.83 4.21
C LEU A 51 -5.51 -2.95 5.32
N GLN A 52 -4.60 -3.52 6.10
CA GLN A 52 -3.93 -2.82 7.19
C GLN A 52 -2.46 -3.19 7.23
N ASN A 53 -1.57 -2.21 7.41
CA ASN A 53 -0.16 -2.49 7.64
C ASN A 53 0.04 -3.20 8.99
N ASN A 54 0.87 -4.24 9.00
CA ASN A 54 1.25 -4.98 10.20
C ASN A 54 2.41 -4.27 10.92
N GLU A 55 2.23 -3.01 11.28
CA GLU A 55 3.28 -2.19 11.94
C GLU A 55 3.74 -2.79 13.28
N SER A 56 2.94 -3.68 13.89
CA SER A 56 3.35 -4.45 15.08
C SER A 56 4.38 -5.56 14.82
N HIS A 57 4.51 -6.02 13.56
CA HIS A 57 5.43 -7.09 13.16
C HIS A 57 6.57 -6.57 12.29
N THR A 58 6.31 -5.53 11.50
CA THR A 58 7.30 -4.93 10.60
C THR A 58 6.96 -3.46 10.42
N GLU A 59 7.89 -2.59 10.81
CA GLU A 59 7.75 -1.15 10.58
C GLU A 59 7.68 -0.84 9.08
N ILE A 60 6.90 0.18 8.73
CA ILE A 60 6.90 0.69 7.35
C ILE A 60 8.22 1.43 7.15
N PRO A 61 9.01 1.08 6.11
CA PRO A 61 10.26 1.79 5.83
C PRO A 61 10.02 3.28 5.58
N ASP A 62 10.96 4.12 6.01
CA ASP A 62 10.89 5.56 5.76
C ASP A 62 10.73 5.86 4.26
N LEU A 63 9.83 6.79 3.95
CA LEU A 63 9.59 7.25 2.59
C LEU A 63 10.76 8.10 2.10
N PRO A 64 11.46 7.69 1.02
CA PRO A 64 12.49 8.51 0.39
C PRO A 64 11.96 9.89 -0.01
N ASP A 65 12.80 10.92 0.13
CA ASP A 65 12.38 12.32 -0.11
C ASP A 65 11.80 12.56 -1.51
N ASN A 66 12.35 11.89 -2.52
CA ASN A 66 11.87 11.98 -3.90
C ASN A 66 10.48 11.36 -4.12
N LEU A 67 9.99 10.52 -3.19
CA LEU A 67 8.69 9.87 -3.24
C LEU A 67 7.64 10.57 -2.36
N LYS A 68 8.04 11.45 -1.44
CA LYS A 68 7.10 12.22 -0.57
C LYS A 68 6.04 12.98 -1.38
N PRO A 69 6.39 13.76 -2.42
CA PRO A 69 5.39 14.51 -3.18
C PRO A 69 4.37 13.61 -3.87
N ILE A 70 4.77 12.40 -4.26
CA ILE A 70 3.89 11.42 -4.91
C ILE A 70 2.83 10.94 -3.92
N VAL A 71 3.25 10.59 -2.69
CA VAL A 71 2.33 10.13 -1.64
C VAL A 71 1.41 11.24 -1.14
N ASP A 72 1.90 12.48 -1.08
CA ASP A 72 1.09 13.63 -0.70
C ASP A 72 -0.03 13.91 -1.72
N GLN A 73 0.20 13.62 -3.00
CA GLN A 73 -0.74 13.81 -4.10
C GLN A 73 -1.76 12.68 -4.27
N LEU A 74 -1.54 11.51 -3.65
CA LEU A 74 -2.53 10.42 -3.64
C LEU A 74 -3.81 10.86 -2.96
#